data_AF-A0A9I9CDA2-F1
#
_entry.id   AF-A0A9I9CDA2-F1
#
_cell.length_a   1.000
_cell.length_b   1.000
_cell.length_c   1.000
_cell.angle_alpha   90.00
_cell.angle_beta   90.00
_cell.angle_gamma   90.00
#
_symmetry.space_group_name_H-M   'P 1'
#
loop_
_entity.id
_entity.type
_entity.pdbx_description
1 polymer ?
#
loop_
_entity_poly.entity_id
_entity_poly.type
_entity_poly.pdbx_seq_one_letter_code
_entity_poly.pdbx_strand_id
1 'polypeptide(L)' 'MEASIMDGPKRRCGAVSGLVTIKNPISLARLVMDKSPHSYLAFSGAEKFARQQ' A
#
# COMPACT_ATOMS: atom_id res chain seq x y z
N MET A 1 3.91 -6.58 9.22
CA MET A 1 4.79 -5.68 8.45
C MET A 1 4.02 -4.46 7.99
N GLU A 2 4.71 -3.33 7.87
CA GLU A 2 4.15 -2.03 7.50
C GLU A 2 5.11 -1.28 6.56
N ALA A 3 4.59 -0.43 5.69
CA ALA A 3 5.40 0.42 4.80
C ALA A 3 4.61 1.64 4.32
N SER A 4 5.32 2.72 4.03
CA SER A 4 4.76 3.92 3.42
C SER A 4 5.71 4.49 2.36
N ILE A 5 5.14 5.18 1.37
CA ILE A 5 5.85 5.87 0.29
C ILE A 5 5.12 7.16 -0.06
N MET A 6 5.88 8.20 -0.43
CA MET A 6 5.36 9.49 -0.85
C MET A 6 6.09 10.01 -2.08
N ASP A 7 5.34 10.53 -3.04
CA ASP A 7 5.80 11.28 -4.21
C ASP A 7 5.57 12.77 -3.94
N GLY A 8 6.62 13.47 -3.51
CA GLY A 8 6.57 14.88 -3.10
C GLY A 8 6.04 15.85 -4.17
N PRO A 9 6.58 15.81 -5.41
CA PRO A 9 6.13 16.69 -6.50
C PRO A 9 4.62 16.59 -6.80
N LYS A 10 4.06 15.37 -6.78
CA LYS A 10 2.63 15.14 -7.07
C LYS A 10 1.76 15.08 -5.82
N ARG A 11 2.36 15.19 -4.63
CA ARG A 11 1.71 15.03 -3.31
C ARG A 11 0.90 13.73 -3.19
N ARG A 12 1.33 12.67 -3.89
CA ARG A 12 0.68 11.35 -3.81
C ARG A 12 1.37 10.53 -2.75
N CYS A 13 0.62 9.68 -2.06
CA CYS A 13 1.16 8.80 -1.04
C CYS A 13 0.42 7.47 -1.02
N GLY A 14 1.11 6.45 -0.53
CA GLY A 14 0.57 5.12 -0.32
C GLY A 14 1.17 4.52 0.94
N ALA A 15 0.35 3.86 1.73
CA ALA A 15 0.74 3.21 2.96
C ALA A 15 -0.01 1.90 3.12
N VAL A 16 0.63 0.96 3.84
CA VAL A 16 0.06 -0.32 4.22
C VAL A 16 0.50 -0.73 5.62
N SER A 17 -0.42 -1.28 6.42
CA SER A 17 -0.10 -1.82 7.75
C SER A 17 -0.80 -3.16 7.99
N GLY A 18 -0.31 -3.92 8.98
CA GLY A 18 -0.89 -5.21 9.35
C GLY A 18 -0.72 -6.31 8.30
N LEU A 19 0.33 -6.24 7.46
CA LEU A 19 0.64 -7.27 6.47
C LEU A 19 1.30 -8.49 7.14
N VAL A 20 0.90 -9.68 6.73
CA VAL A 20 1.39 -10.95 7.26
C VAL A 20 2.08 -11.77 6.18
N THR A 21 1.51 -11.81 4.96
CA THR A 21 1.98 -12.72 3.90
C THR A 21 2.82 -12.04 2.81
N ILE A 22 2.77 -10.72 2.75
CA ILE A 22 3.39 -9.94 1.66
C ILE A 22 4.89 -9.78 1.87
N LYS A 23 5.67 -10.35 0.94
CA LYS A 23 7.14 -10.32 0.95
C LYS A 23 7.72 -8.90 0.84
N ASN A 24 7.11 -8.04 0.02
CA ASN A 24 7.60 -6.69 -0.29
C ASN A 24 6.55 -5.62 0.06
N PRO A 25 6.42 -5.23 1.36
CA PRO A 25 5.45 -4.22 1.80
C PRO A 25 5.53 -2.89 1.04
N ILE A 26 6.74 -2.44 0.70
CA ILE A 26 6.94 -1.15 0.01
C ILE A 26 6.39 -1.15 -1.43
N SER A 27 6.45 -2.27 -2.13
CA SER A 27 5.85 -2.41 -3.46
C SER A 27 4.32 -2.38 -3.36
N LEU A 28 3.74 -2.93 -2.30
CA LEU A 28 2.30 -2.83 -2.08
C LEU A 28 1.87 -1.39 -1.73
N ALA A 29 2.64 -0.68 -0.90
CA ALA A 29 2.41 0.75 -0.65
C ALA A 29 2.44 1.58 -1.94
N ARG A 30 3.34 1.24 -2.87
CA ARG A 30 3.39 1.85 -4.21
C ARG A 30 2.14 1.56 -5.04
N LEU A 31 1.62 0.32 -4.99
CA LEU A 31 0.37 -0.04 -5.67
C LEU A 31 -0.84 0.69 -5.07
N VAL A 32 -0.89 0.89 -3.76
CA VAL A 32 -1.93 1.70 -3.11
C VAL A 32 -1.92 3.13 -3.67
N MET A 33 -0.74 3.74 -3.79
CA MET A 33 -0.58 5.09 -4.34
C MET A 33 -1.00 5.21 -5.82
N ASP A 34 -0.66 4.22 -6.65
CA ASP A 34 -0.84 4.31 -8.11
C ASP A 34 -2.16 3.71 -8.62
N LYS A 35 -2.73 2.72 -7.92
CA LYS A 35 -3.86 1.92 -8.41
C LYS A 35 -5.08 1.92 -7.47
N SER A 36 -5.12 2.83 -6.50
CA SER A 36 -6.29 3.00 -5.64
C SER A 36 -6.59 4.48 -5.41
N PRO A 37 -7.84 4.84 -5.09
CA PRO A 37 -8.19 6.19 -4.68
C PRO A 37 -7.82 6.50 -3.22
N HIS A 38 -7.21 5.55 -2.50
CA HIS A 38 -6.92 5.66 -1.07
C HIS A 38 -5.42 5.81 -0.81
N SER A 39 -5.05 6.57 0.21
CA SER A 39 -3.65 6.73 0.63
C SER A 39 -3.17 5.64 1.58
N TYR A 40 -4.06 4.91 2.23
CA TYR A 40 -3.70 3.95 3.27
C TYR A 40 -4.68 2.78 3.32
N LEU A 41 -4.16 1.54 3.30
CA LEU A 41 -4.92 0.32 3.53
C LEU A 41 -4.31 -0.47 4.69
N ALA A 42 -5.12 -1.17 5.48
CA ALA A 42 -4.61 -1.91 6.63
C ALA A 42 -5.21 -3.31 6.75
N PHE A 43 -4.48 -4.19 7.41
CA PHE A 43 -4.87 -5.55 7.80
C PHE A 43 -5.43 -6.34 6.61
N SER A 44 -6.59 -6.97 6.79
CA SER A 44 -7.26 -7.78 5.77
C SER A 44 -7.63 -6.99 4.52
N GLY A 45 -7.85 -5.68 4.62
CA GLY A 45 -8.11 -4.81 3.47
C GLY A 45 -6.88 -4.68 2.57
N ALA A 46 -5.69 -4.50 3.15
CA ALA A 46 -4.45 -4.43 2.40
C ALA A 46 -4.08 -5.79 1.76
N GLU A 47 -4.29 -6.89 2.48
CA GLU A 47 -4.08 -8.25 1.96
C GLU A 47 -5.04 -8.60 0.81
N LYS A 48 -6.32 -8.21 0.90
CA LYS A 48 -7.28 -8.37 -0.20
C LYS A 48 -6.90 -7.55 -1.42
N PHE A 49 -6.49 -6.30 -1.22
CA PHE A 49 -6.01 -5.45 -2.30
C PHE A 49 -4.78 -6.06 -2.98
N ALA A 50 -3.82 -6.60 -2.21
CA ALA A 50 -2.65 -7.27 -2.75
C ALA A 50 -3.00 -8.47 -3.65
N ARG A 51 -4.08 -9.20 -3.35
CA ARG A 51 -4.55 -10.34 -4.16
C ARG A 51 -5.26 -9.94 -5.46
N GLN A 52 -5.70 -8.70 -5.56
CA GLN A 52 -6.38 -8.16 -6.74
C GLN A 52 -5.41 -7.51 -7.74
N GLN A 53 -4.13 -7.38 -7.38
CA GLN A 53 -3.09 -6.74 -8.16
C GLN A 53 -2.16 -7.74 -8.83
#